data_AF-A0A8X7THX7-F1
#
_entry.id   AF-A0A8X7THX7-F1
#
_cell.length_a   1.000
_cell.length_b   1.000
_cell.length_c   1.000
_cell.angle_alpha   90.00
_cell.angle_beta   90.00
_cell.angle_gamma   90.00
#
_symmetry.space_group_name_H-M   'P 1'
#
loop_
_entity.id
_entity.type
_entity.pdbx_description
1 polymer ?
#
loop_
_entity_poly.entity_id
_entity_poly.type
_entity_poly.pdbx_seq_one_letter_code
_entity_poly.pdbx_strand_id
1 'polypeptide(L)'
;MQYLFDESGRRYLDAFAGIVTVSCGHCHPDILNAINEQSKLLQHATTIYLHHAIGDFAEALAAKMPGNLKVVYFVNSGSEANELAMMMARLYTGSLDMISLRNAYHGGSSNTIGLTALNTWKYPLPQ
;
A
#
# COMPACT_ATOMS: atom_id res chain seq x y z
N MET A 1 19.01 0.70 -9.02
CA MET A 1 19.13 0.41 -10.47
C MET A 1 17.93 0.98 -11.20
N GLN A 2 18.10 1.69 -12.32
CA GLN A 2 17.00 2.33 -13.08
C GLN A 2 16.50 1.49 -14.26
N TYR A 3 17.16 0.36 -14.51
CA TYR A 3 16.92 -0.47 -15.67
C TYR A 3 16.42 -1.85 -15.26
N LEU A 4 15.57 -2.43 -16.10
CA LEU A 4 15.13 -3.82 -16.05
C LEU A 4 15.72 -4.57 -17.23
N PHE A 5 15.82 -5.88 -17.10
CA PHE A 5 16.32 -6.77 -18.14
C PHE A 5 15.32 -7.91 -18.32
N ASP A 6 15.00 -8.24 -19.57
CA ASP A 6 14.24 -9.46 -19.87
C ASP A 6 15.16 -10.69 -19.93
N GLU A 7 14.58 -11.86 -20.17
CA GLU A 7 15.27 -13.15 -20.24
C GLU A 7 16.32 -13.23 -21.36
N SER A 8 16.22 -12.37 -22.38
CA SER A 8 17.19 -12.27 -23.48
C SER A 8 18.33 -11.29 -23.19
N GLY A 9 18.28 -10.60 -22.05
CA GLY A 9 19.24 -9.56 -21.66
C GLY A 9 18.96 -8.19 -22.29
N ARG A 10 17.80 -8.00 -22.95
CA ARG A 10 17.44 -6.67 -23.46
C ARG A 10 17.12 -5.75 -22.29
N ARG A 11 17.70 -4.56 -22.34
CA ARG A 11 17.59 -3.53 -21.30
C ARG A 11 16.40 -2.59 -21.54
N TYR A 12 15.64 -2.33 -20.49
CA TYR A 12 14.52 -1.39 -20.44
C TYR A 12 14.80 -0.30 -19.43
N LEU A 13 14.65 0.98 -19.81
CA LEU A 13 14.58 2.06 -18.83
C LEU A 13 13.20 1.99 -18.15
N ASP A 14 13.16 1.86 -16.84
CA ASP A 14 11.89 1.84 -16.11
C ASP A 14 11.45 3.28 -15.78
N ALA A 15 10.60 3.83 -16.64
CA ALA A 15 9.97 5.13 -16.44
C ALA A 15 8.60 5.05 -15.73
N PHE A 16 8.21 3.86 -15.26
CA PHE A 16 6.91 3.62 -14.61
C PHE A 16 7.03 3.17 -13.15
N ALA A 17 8.23 2.71 -12.75
CA ALA A 17 8.59 2.31 -11.40
C ALA A 17 7.65 1.26 -10.79
N GLY A 18 7.31 0.23 -11.57
CA GLY A 18 6.44 -0.86 -11.11
C GLY A 18 5.06 -0.39 -10.65
N ILE A 19 4.40 0.46 -11.44
CA ILE A 19 3.16 1.17 -11.05
C ILE A 19 3.42 2.03 -9.81
N VAL A 20 4.42 2.93 -9.92
CA VAL A 20 4.72 3.96 -8.91
C VAL A 20 5.13 3.40 -7.52
N THR A 21 5.61 2.16 -7.45
CA THR A 21 6.03 1.50 -6.20
C THR A 21 7.53 1.57 -5.95
N VAL A 22 8.35 1.60 -7.00
CA VAL A 22 9.82 1.51 -6.92
C VAL A 22 10.46 2.90 -6.90
N SER A 23 10.05 3.75 -5.95
CA SER A 23 10.48 5.16 -5.89
C SER A 23 11.99 5.35 -5.63
N CYS A 24 12.63 4.41 -4.92
CA CYS A 24 14.07 4.45 -4.63
C CYS A 24 14.92 3.70 -5.68
N GLY A 25 14.31 3.26 -6.79
CA GLY A 25 14.96 2.42 -7.78
C GLY A 25 15.08 0.95 -7.37
N HIS A 26 15.32 0.09 -8.36
CA HIS A 26 15.40 -1.36 -8.18
C HIS A 26 16.62 -1.76 -7.34
N CYS A 27 16.43 -2.71 -6.43
CA CYS A 27 17.49 -3.28 -5.58
C CYS A 27 18.36 -2.23 -4.87
N HIS A 28 17.75 -1.21 -4.26
CA HIS A 28 18.48 -0.20 -3.51
C HIS A 28 19.27 -0.86 -2.35
N PRO A 29 20.60 -0.65 -2.25
CA PRO A 29 21.45 -1.40 -1.33
C PRO A 29 21.01 -1.26 0.13
N ASP A 30 20.65 -0.05 0.57
CA ASP A 30 20.21 0.17 1.95
C ASP A 30 18.93 -0.58 2.30
N ILE A 31 17.97 -0.65 1.35
CA ILE A 31 16.70 -1.37 1.53
C ILE A 31 16.97 -2.88 1.56
N LEU A 32 17.77 -3.37 0.61
CA LEU A 32 18.09 -4.79 0.51
C LEU A 32 18.85 -5.29 1.75
N ASN A 33 19.81 -4.50 2.24
CA ASN A 33 20.56 -4.81 3.46
C ASN A 33 19.63 -4.86 4.68
N ALA A 34 18.74 -3.87 4.86
CA ALA A 34 17.78 -3.86 5.96
C ALA A 34 16.83 -5.07 5.93
N ILE A 35 16.31 -5.44 4.75
CA ILE A 35 15.47 -6.63 4.57
C ILE A 35 16.24 -7.90 4.93
N ASN A 36 17.47 -8.06 4.43
CA ASN A 36 18.29 -9.24 4.69
C ASN A 36 18.63 -9.40 6.17
N GLU A 37 19.02 -8.32 6.86
CA GLU A 37 19.33 -8.37 8.28
C GLU A 37 18.08 -8.73 9.11
N GLN A 38 16.95 -8.08 8.85
CA GLN A 38 15.70 -8.41 9.54
C GLN A 38 15.26 -9.85 9.27
N SER A 39 15.40 -10.35 8.04
CA SER A 39 14.99 -11.70 7.65
C SER A 39 15.79 -12.81 8.34
N LYS A 40 17.05 -12.54 8.73
CA LYS A 40 17.86 -13.46 9.54
C LYS A 40 17.41 -13.52 11.01
N LEU A 41 16.70 -12.51 11.47
CA LEU A 41 16.24 -12.39 12.86
C LEU A 41 14.79 -12.84 13.02
N LEU A 42 13.88 -12.28 12.22
CA LEU A 42 12.45 -12.52 12.30
C LEU A 42 11.76 -12.09 11.00
N GLN A 43 11.24 -13.07 10.26
CA GLN A 43 10.50 -12.82 9.01
C GLN A 43 9.04 -12.40 9.25
N HIS A 44 8.37 -13.00 10.23
CA HIS A 44 6.96 -12.75 10.50
C HIS A 44 6.61 -12.98 11.97
N ALA A 45 5.85 -12.06 12.55
CA ALA A 45 5.18 -12.22 13.83
C ALA A 45 3.81 -11.54 13.78
N THR A 46 2.83 -12.14 14.44
CA THR A 46 1.58 -11.44 14.75
C THR A 46 1.81 -10.39 15.84
N THR A 47 0.97 -9.36 15.87
CA THR A 47 1.09 -8.19 16.77
C THR A 47 0.94 -8.53 18.25
N ILE A 48 0.55 -9.77 18.61
CA ILE A 48 0.56 -10.23 20.01
C ILE A 48 1.97 -10.39 20.57
N TYR A 49 2.98 -10.58 19.70
CA TYR A 49 4.38 -10.61 20.07
C TYR A 49 5.00 -9.25 19.74
N LEU A 50 5.37 -8.52 20.78
CA LEU A 50 5.88 -7.16 20.63
C LEU A 50 7.29 -7.18 20.02
N HIS A 51 7.48 -6.38 18.97
CA HIS A 51 8.79 -6.03 18.43
C HIS A 51 8.79 -4.53 18.09
N HIS A 52 9.93 -3.87 18.27
CA HIS A 52 10.04 -2.41 18.16
C HIS A 52 9.80 -1.90 16.73
N ALA A 53 10.23 -2.65 15.70
CA ALA A 53 10.30 -2.11 14.34
C ALA A 53 8.96 -1.58 13.77
N ILE A 54 7.81 -2.20 14.12
CA ILE A 54 6.51 -1.68 13.67
C ILE A 54 6.12 -0.38 14.39
N GLY A 55 6.49 -0.24 15.67
CA GLY A 55 6.30 0.97 16.48
C GLY A 55 7.19 2.11 16.00
N ASP A 56 8.48 1.85 15.80
CA ASP A 56 9.45 2.81 15.28
C ASP A 56 9.03 3.33 13.90
N PHE A 57 8.55 2.42 13.04
CA PHE A 57 8.04 2.81 11.73
C PHE A 57 6.75 3.63 11.81
N ALA A 58 5.83 3.28 12.72
CA ALA A 58 4.62 4.06 12.96
C ALA A 58 4.93 5.49 13.43
N GLU A 59 5.86 5.64 14.36
CA GLU A 59 6.31 6.94 14.87
C GLU A 59 6.96 7.77 13.75
N ALA A 60 7.88 7.17 13.00
CA ALA A 60 8.54 7.83 11.88
C ALA A 60 7.55 8.28 10.80
N LEU A 61 6.53 7.46 10.50
CA LEU A 61 5.49 7.79 9.52
C LEU A 61 4.56 8.91 10.04
N ALA A 62 4.07 8.79 11.27
CA ALA A 62 3.20 9.78 11.91
C ALA A 62 3.87 11.16 12.06
N ALA A 63 5.19 11.20 12.22
CA ALA A 63 5.98 12.43 12.25
C ALA A 63 5.98 13.19 10.91
N LYS A 64 5.70 12.52 9.79
CA LYS A 64 5.59 13.13 8.45
C LYS A 64 4.17 13.57 8.09
N MET A 65 3.16 13.15 8.85
CA MET A 65 1.75 13.44 8.55
C MET A 65 1.32 14.79 9.11
N PRO A 66 0.44 15.53 8.39
CA PRO A 66 -0.03 16.84 8.82
C PRO A 66 -0.99 16.76 10.01
N GLY A 67 -1.02 17.83 10.81
CA GLY A 67 -1.99 18.02 11.87
C GLY A 67 -2.04 16.87 12.88
N ASN A 68 -3.25 16.36 13.13
CA ASN A 68 -3.53 15.36 14.16
C ASN A 68 -3.50 13.91 13.66
N LEU A 69 -2.97 13.67 12.45
CA LEU A 69 -2.80 12.31 11.93
C LEU A 69 -1.60 11.62 12.63
N LYS A 70 -1.89 11.01 13.79
CA LYS A 70 -0.86 10.43 14.69
C LYS A 70 -1.04 8.94 14.98
N VAL A 71 -2.07 8.30 14.42
CA VAL A 71 -2.33 6.87 14.59
C VAL A 71 -2.14 6.17 13.25
N VAL A 72 -1.39 5.08 13.24
CA VAL A 72 -1.09 4.28 12.05
C VAL A 72 -1.63 2.87 12.26
N TYR A 73 -2.36 2.37 11.26
CA TYR A 73 -2.74 0.96 11.16
C TYR A 73 -2.13 0.39 9.88
N PHE A 74 -1.34 -0.68 10.00
CA PHE A 74 -0.65 -1.28 8.87
C PHE A 74 -1.49 -2.36 8.20
N VAL A 75 -1.45 -2.36 6.87
CA VAL A 75 -2.06 -3.33 5.97
C VAL A 75 -1.10 -3.61 4.82
N ASN A 76 -1.37 -4.62 4.00
CA ASN A 76 -0.45 -5.10 2.98
C ASN A 76 -0.69 -4.49 1.60
N SER A 77 -1.83 -3.84 1.38
CA SER A 77 -2.17 -3.27 0.08
C SER A 77 -2.97 -1.97 0.17
N GLY A 78 -2.97 -1.21 -0.94
CA GLY A 78 -3.83 -0.03 -1.06
C GLY A 78 -5.33 -0.35 -1.03
N SER A 79 -5.74 -1.54 -1.49
CA SER A 79 -7.14 -1.97 -1.41
C SER A 79 -7.54 -2.19 0.06
N GLU A 80 -6.74 -2.93 0.84
CA GLU A 80 -6.98 -3.13 2.28
C GLU A 80 -6.99 -1.79 3.04
N ALA A 81 -6.11 -0.86 2.66
CA ALA A 81 -6.07 0.47 3.29
C ALA A 81 -7.38 1.24 3.05
N ASN A 82 -7.91 1.19 1.82
CA ASN A 82 -9.18 1.82 1.50
C ASN A 82 -10.37 1.10 2.13
N GLU A 83 -10.36 -0.23 2.24
CA GLU A 83 -11.41 -0.97 2.97
C GLU A 83 -11.45 -0.60 4.45
N LEU A 84 -10.29 -0.51 5.09
CA LEU A 84 -10.19 -0.07 6.48
C LEU A 84 -10.65 1.38 6.63
N ALA A 85 -10.26 2.27 5.72
CA ALA A 85 -10.72 3.66 5.72
C ALA A 85 -12.24 3.77 5.57
N MET A 86 -12.83 2.97 4.66
CA MET A 86 -14.27 2.88 4.49
C MET A 86 -14.95 2.40 5.79
N MET A 87 -14.43 1.34 6.40
CA MET A 87 -14.95 0.80 7.65
C MET A 87 -14.89 1.84 8.78
N MET A 88 -13.75 2.51 8.96
CA MET A 88 -13.58 3.56 9.98
C MET A 88 -14.54 4.73 9.77
N ALA A 89 -14.71 5.20 8.53
CA ALA A 89 -15.64 6.29 8.22
C ALA A 89 -17.10 5.90 8.52
N ARG A 90 -17.51 4.68 8.18
CA ARG A 90 -18.86 4.17 8.49
C ARG A 90 -19.09 4.03 9.99
N LEU A 91 -18.12 3.48 10.72
CA LEU A 91 -18.19 3.34 12.18
C LEU A 91 -18.29 4.70 12.88
N TYR A 92 -17.55 5.70 12.39
CA TYR A 92 -17.57 7.04 12.96
C TYR A 92 -18.85 7.82 12.63
N THR A 93 -19.32 7.74 11.39
CA THR A 93 -20.45 8.57 10.91
C THR A 93 -21.82 7.90 11.05
N GLY A 94 -21.87 6.57 11.15
CA GLY A 94 -23.11 5.79 11.05
C GLY A 94 -23.72 5.73 9.65
N SER A 95 -23.09 6.35 8.65
CA SER A 95 -23.55 6.34 7.26
C SER A 95 -22.92 5.19 6.47
N LEU A 96 -23.67 4.59 5.55
CA LEU A 96 -23.14 3.61 4.60
C LEU A 96 -22.68 4.22 3.29
N ASP A 97 -23.15 5.44 3.00
CA ASP A 97 -22.91 6.15 1.74
C ASP A 97 -21.44 6.58 1.60
N MET A 98 -20.93 6.49 0.38
CA MET A 98 -19.58 6.88 0.01
C MET A 98 -19.62 7.65 -1.30
N ILE A 99 -18.83 8.72 -1.39
CA ILE A 99 -18.71 9.54 -2.59
C ILE A 99 -17.31 9.34 -3.16
N SER A 100 -17.20 8.98 -4.44
CA SER A 100 -15.95 8.93 -5.18
C SER A 100 -15.99 9.84 -6.42
N LEU A 101 -14.81 10.16 -6.94
CA LEU A 101 -14.68 11.02 -8.11
C LEU A 101 -14.65 10.21 -9.40
N ARG A 102 -15.08 10.82 -10.51
CA ARG A 102 -14.88 10.23 -11.84
C ARG A 102 -13.39 9.98 -12.07
N ASN A 103 -13.09 8.87 -12.74
CA ASN A 103 -11.73 8.41 -13.04
C ASN A 103 -10.87 8.06 -11.81
N ALA A 104 -11.48 7.92 -10.62
CA ALA A 104 -10.77 7.46 -9.43
C ALA A 104 -10.40 5.96 -9.51
N TYR A 105 -9.32 5.58 -8.83
CA TYR A 105 -8.93 4.20 -8.60
C TYR A 105 -8.67 4.00 -7.11
N HIS A 106 -9.43 3.08 -6.49
CA HIS A 106 -9.37 2.82 -5.05
C HIS A 106 -9.01 1.36 -4.71
N GLY A 107 -8.72 0.55 -5.72
CA GLY A 107 -8.42 -0.87 -5.55
C GLY A 107 -9.39 -1.77 -6.33
N GLY A 108 -9.15 -3.08 -6.19
CA GLY A 108 -9.86 -4.13 -6.91
C GLY A 108 -10.61 -5.13 -6.02
N SER A 109 -10.69 -4.88 -4.72
CA SER A 109 -11.49 -5.70 -3.81
C SER A 109 -12.99 -5.42 -4.00
N SER A 110 -13.86 -6.32 -3.53
CA SER A 110 -15.31 -6.20 -3.70
C SER A 110 -15.89 -4.89 -3.12
N ASN A 111 -15.31 -4.35 -2.05
CA ASN A 111 -15.76 -3.07 -1.50
C ASN A 111 -15.16 -1.87 -2.27
N THR A 112 -13.86 -1.92 -2.57
CA THR A 112 -13.16 -0.79 -3.20
C THR A 112 -13.49 -0.61 -4.67
N ILE A 113 -13.88 -1.68 -5.38
CA ILE A 113 -14.32 -1.59 -6.78
C ILE A 113 -15.59 -0.75 -6.94
N GLY A 114 -16.43 -0.67 -5.91
CA GLY A 114 -17.58 0.23 -5.87
C GLY A 114 -17.18 1.71 -5.89
N LEU A 115 -16.00 2.05 -5.35
CA LEU A 115 -15.45 3.40 -5.34
C LEU A 115 -14.58 3.70 -6.57
N THR A 116 -13.94 2.68 -7.16
CA THR A 116 -13.20 2.82 -8.43
C THR A 116 -14.15 3.27 -9.55
N ALA A 117 -13.74 4.26 -10.33
CA ALA A 117 -14.53 4.89 -11.40
C ALA A 117 -13.84 4.83 -12.77
N LEU A 118 -12.82 3.97 -12.94
CA LEU A 118 -12.22 3.65 -14.23
C LEU A 118 -12.96 2.47 -14.86
N ASN A 119 -13.54 2.68 -16.05
CA ASN A 119 -14.33 1.65 -16.75
C ASN A 119 -13.55 0.34 -16.95
N THR A 120 -12.28 0.42 -17.38
CA THR A 120 -11.42 -0.75 -17.62
C THR A 120 -11.12 -1.58 -16.37
N TRP A 121 -11.42 -1.04 -15.18
CA TRP A 121 -11.21 -1.68 -13.88
C TRP A 121 -12.53 -1.99 -13.16
N LYS A 122 -13.66 -1.92 -13.88
CA LYS A 122 -14.97 -2.41 -13.41
C LYS A 122 -15.31 -3.72 -14.09
N TYR A 123 -15.44 -4.76 -13.28
CA TYR A 123 -15.86 -6.08 -13.76
C TYR A 123 -17.39 -6.21 -13.73
N PRO A 124 -17.98 -6.95 -14.68
CA PRO A 124 -19.41 -7.26 -14.67
C PRO A 124 -19.71 -8.29 -13.56
N LEU A 125 -19.72 -7.83 -12.31
CA LEU A 125 -20.11 -8.65 -11.17
C LEU A 125 -21.65 -8.78 -11.16
N PRO A 126 -22.20 -9.98 -10.90
CA PRO A 126 -23.63 -10.15 -10.65
C PRO A 126 -24.06 -9.26 -9.48
N GLN A 127 -25.24 -8.63 -9.61
CA GLN A 127 -25.87 -7.86 -8.53
C GLN A 127 -26.64 -8.79 -7.59
#